data_AF-A0A077AZ83-F1
#
_entry.id   AF-A0A077AZ83-F1
#
_cell.length_a   1.000
_cell.length_b   1.000
_cell.length_c   1.000
_cell.angle_alpha   90.00
_cell.angle_beta   90.00
_cell.angle_gamma   90.00
#
_symmetry.space_group_name_H-M   'P 1'
#
loop_
_entity.id
_entity.type
_entity.pdbx_description
1 polymer ?
#
loop_
_entity_poly.entity_id
_entity_poly.type
_entity_poly.pdbx_seq_one_letter_code
_entity_poly.pdbx_strand_id
1 'polypeptide(L)'
;MVIAWGLLLLSKLEGESQLKFRSIMGRESGTSIVEFALVAPFFILALFAALQIGLILLVQNALDTSAREASRLGITGQTTSGVTREQAIQNKVLSVIRTYSGG
;
A
#
# COMPACT_ATOMS: atom_id res chain seq x y z
N MET A 1 -42.76 19.55 55.45
CA MET A 1 -41.31 19.41 55.18
C MET A 1 -41.02 18.50 53.98
N VAL A 2 -41.68 17.33 53.86
CA VAL A 2 -41.49 16.40 52.72
C VAL A 2 -42.00 16.95 51.37
N ILE A 3 -43.12 17.70 51.37
CA ILE A 3 -43.72 18.25 50.13
C ILE A 3 -42.84 19.33 49.47
N ALA A 4 -42.17 20.16 50.27
CA ALA A 4 -41.28 21.22 49.77
C ALA A 4 -40.01 20.65 49.11
N TRP A 5 -39.49 19.54 49.64
CA TRP A 5 -38.37 18.81 49.03
C TRP A 5 -38.79 18.09 47.74
N GLY A 6 -40.02 17.59 47.66
CA GLY A 6 -40.55 16.95 46.45
C GLY A 6 -40.66 17.90 45.25
N LEU A 7 -41.11 19.15 45.48
CA LEU A 7 -41.15 20.18 44.43
C LEU A 7 -39.76 20.65 43.99
N LEU A 8 -38.80 20.75 44.92
CA LEU A 8 -37.41 21.12 44.61
C LEU A 8 -36.70 20.04 43.78
N LEU A 9 -37.06 18.77 43.99
CA LEU A 9 -36.50 17.65 43.24
C LEU A 9 -37.06 17.60 41.81
N LEU A 10 -38.34 17.96 41.62
CA LEU A 10 -38.97 18.05 40.31
C LEU A 10 -38.40 19.19 39.46
N SER A 11 -38.13 20.37 40.06
CA SER A 11 -37.49 21.48 39.33
C SER A 11 -36.03 21.19 38.92
N LYS A 12 -35.38 20.22 39.57
CA LYS A 12 -33.98 19.87 39.31
C LYS A 12 -33.80 18.84 38.19
N LEU A 13 -34.88 18.18 37.76
CA LEU A 13 -34.86 17.15 36.71
C LEU A 13 -35.16 17.72 35.31
N GLU A 14 -35.65 18.96 35.23
CA GLU A 14 -36.07 19.61 33.97
C GLU A 14 -34.93 20.42 33.30
N GLY A 15 -33.78 20.55 33.97
CA GLY A 15 -32.78 21.57 33.63
C GLY A 15 -31.59 21.17 32.76
N GLU A 16 -31.19 19.90 32.64
CA GLU A 16 -29.82 19.58 32.18
C GLU A 16 -29.77 18.46 31.13
N SER A 17 -30.59 18.55 30.08
CA SER A 17 -30.37 17.78 28.84
C SER A 17 -29.98 18.67 27.66
N GLN A 18 -29.21 19.73 27.93
CA GLN A 18 -28.50 20.45 26.88
C GLN A 18 -27.25 19.66 26.49
N LEU A 19 -27.44 18.59 25.71
CA LEU A 19 -26.36 18.03 24.91
C LEU A 19 -25.98 19.09 23.86
N LYS A 20 -25.19 20.07 24.28
CA LYS A 20 -24.46 20.96 23.39
C LYS A 20 -23.50 20.09 22.59
N PHE A 21 -23.92 19.69 21.40
CA PHE A 21 -23.01 19.39 20.32
C PHE A 21 -22.21 20.67 20.06
N ARG A 22 -21.11 20.82 20.80
CA ARG A 22 -20.12 21.87 20.53
C ARG A 22 -19.68 21.64 19.10
N SER A 23 -20.00 22.62 18.27
CA SER A 23 -19.59 22.69 16.88
C SER A 23 -18.10 22.33 16.80
N ILE A 24 -17.78 21.37 15.92
CA ILE A 24 -16.41 21.03 15.52
C ILE A 24 -15.90 22.11 14.54
N MET A 25 -16.63 23.20 14.37
CA MET A 25 -16.44 24.20 13.34
C MET A 25 -15.93 25.48 13.99
N GLY A 26 -14.63 25.54 14.22
CA GLY A 26 -13.99 26.76 14.70
C GLY A 26 -12.65 26.59 15.40
N ARG A 27 -11.76 25.73 14.90
CA ARG A 27 -10.35 25.74 15.34
C ARG A 27 -9.47 25.49 14.12
N GLU A 28 -8.43 26.29 13.95
CA GLU A 28 -7.50 26.36 12.79
C GLU A 28 -6.96 24.99 12.32
N SER A 29 -7.05 23.95 13.16
CA SER A 29 -6.73 22.55 12.84
C SER A 29 -7.59 21.92 11.74
N GLY A 30 -8.81 22.41 11.50
CA GLY A 30 -9.67 21.89 10.43
C GLY A 30 -9.18 22.26 9.03
N THR A 31 -8.58 23.43 8.88
CA THR A 31 -8.07 23.94 7.59
C THR A 31 -6.91 23.09 7.08
N SER A 32 -5.96 22.73 7.94
CA SER A 32 -4.82 21.87 7.55
C SER A 32 -5.24 20.47 7.09
N ILE A 33 -6.32 19.91 7.66
CA ILE A 33 -6.87 18.62 7.22
C ILE A 33 -7.42 18.72 5.80
N VAL A 34 -8.10 19.82 5.46
CA VAL A 34 -8.65 20.06 4.13
C VAL A 34 -7.54 20.29 3.11
N GLU A 35 -6.50 21.06 3.46
CA GLU A 35 -5.32 21.25 2.60
C GLU A 35 -4.61 19.93 2.32
N PHE A 36 -4.42 19.09 3.34
CA PHE A 36 -3.84 17.76 3.16
C PHE A 36 -4.73 16.84 2.32
N ALA A 37 -6.06 16.89 2.51
CA ALA A 37 -7.00 16.07 1.75
C ALA A 37 -6.99 16.37 0.24
N LEU A 38 -6.59 17.58 -0.17
CA LEU A 38 -6.42 17.92 -1.59
C LEU A 38 -5.10 17.42 -2.17
N VAL A 39 -4.01 17.42 -1.38
CA VAL A 39 -2.67 17.01 -1.86
C VAL A 39 -2.44 15.50 -1.76
N ALA A 40 -2.95 14.87 -0.71
CA ALA A 40 -2.75 13.45 -0.41
C ALA A 40 -3.15 12.51 -1.57
N PRO A 41 -4.28 12.72 -2.30
CA PRO A 41 -4.64 11.87 -3.43
C PRO A 41 -3.58 11.87 -4.54
N PHE A 42 -3.06 13.05 -4.91
CA PHE A 42 -2.02 13.15 -5.93
C PHE A 42 -0.69 12.53 -5.46
N PHE A 43 -0.34 12.73 -4.19
CA PHE A 43 0.85 12.11 -3.61
C PHE A 43 0.76 10.57 -3.61
N ILE A 44 -0.39 10.02 -3.21
CA ILE A 44 -0.64 8.58 -3.21
C ILE A 44 -0.58 8.03 -4.64
N LEU A 45 -1.20 8.72 -5.61
CA LEU A 45 -1.12 8.33 -7.02
C LEU A 45 0.32 8.35 -7.54
N ALA A 46 1.11 9.38 -7.21
CA ALA A 46 2.52 9.46 -7.58
C ALA A 46 3.34 8.32 -6.96
N LEU A 47 3.05 7.95 -5.71
CA LEU A 47 3.69 6.82 -5.04
C LEU A 47 3.37 5.50 -5.76
N PHE A 48 2.11 5.24 -6.07
CA PHE A 48 1.72 4.05 -6.83
C PHE A 48 2.34 4.03 -8.24
N ALA A 49 2.36 5.18 -8.93
CA ALA A 49 3.00 5.29 -10.23
C ALA A 49 4.50 4.98 -10.17
N ALA A 50 5.21 5.52 -9.17
CA ALA A 50 6.63 5.24 -8.97
C ALA A 50 6.88 3.76 -8.69
N LEU A 51 6.07 3.13 -7.82
CA LEU A 51 6.14 1.69 -7.55
C LEU A 51 5.89 0.87 -8.82
N GLN A 52 4.89 1.25 -9.62
CA GLN A 52 4.54 0.54 -10.84
C GLN A 52 5.64 0.64 -11.90
N ILE A 53 6.25 1.81 -12.07
CA ILE A 53 7.42 1.99 -12.94
C ILE A 53 8.59 1.14 -12.43
N GLY A 54 8.84 1.12 -11.13
CA GLY A 54 9.87 0.28 -10.52
C GLY A 54 9.67 -1.20 -10.81
N LEU A 55 8.44 -1.71 -10.68
CA LEU A 55 8.10 -3.10 -11.01
C LEU A 55 8.29 -3.41 -12.50
N ILE A 56 7.88 -2.49 -13.37
CA ILE A 56 8.07 -2.63 -14.82
C ILE A 56 9.56 -2.72 -15.16
N LEU A 57 10.40 -1.85 -14.59
CA LEU A 57 11.85 -1.88 -14.80
C LEU A 57 12.49 -3.15 -14.25
N LEU A 58 12.01 -3.63 -13.09
CA LEU A 58 12.48 -4.88 -12.51
C LEU A 58 12.24 -6.06 -13.46
N VAL A 59 11.02 -6.19 -13.98
CA VAL A 59 10.64 -7.26 -14.93
C VAL A 59 11.44 -7.15 -16.22
N GLN A 60 11.61 -5.93 -16.77
CA GLN A 60 12.41 -5.73 -17.99
C GLN A 60 13.87 -6.18 -17.80
N ASN A 61 14.50 -5.83 -16.68
CA ASN A 61 15.87 -6.27 -16.39
C ASN A 61 15.98 -7.80 -16.26
N ALA A 62 15.01 -8.44 -15.60
CA ALA A 62 14.97 -9.88 -15.48
C ALA A 62 14.82 -10.59 -16.85
N LEU A 63 13.97 -10.05 -17.72
CA LEU A 63 13.77 -10.57 -19.08
C LEU A 63 15.02 -10.42 -19.95
N ASP A 64 15.67 -9.25 -19.96
CA ASP A 64 16.90 -9.04 -20.75
C ASP A 64 18.03 -9.96 -20.27
N THR A 65 18.20 -10.09 -18.96
CA THR A 65 19.19 -11.00 -18.37
C THR A 65 18.91 -12.45 -18.77
N SER A 66 17.65 -12.90 -18.65
CA SER A 66 17.25 -14.26 -19.01
C SER A 66 17.48 -14.55 -20.50
N ALA A 67 17.11 -13.61 -21.38
CA ALA A 67 17.28 -13.74 -22.82
C ALA A 67 18.76 -13.84 -23.23
N ARG A 68 19.62 -12.99 -22.65
CA ARG A 68 21.07 -13.02 -22.89
C ARG A 68 21.69 -14.33 -22.43
N GLU A 69 21.35 -14.80 -21.24
CA GLU A 69 21.88 -16.06 -20.72
C GLU A 69 21.39 -17.29 -21.51
N ALA A 70 20.11 -17.31 -21.89
CA ALA A 70 19.54 -18.36 -22.72
C ALA A 70 20.19 -18.40 -24.11
N SER A 71 20.40 -17.24 -24.75
CA SER A 71 21.09 -17.15 -26.05
C SER A 71 22.52 -17.66 -25.96
N ARG A 72 23.28 -17.27 -24.91
CA ARG A 72 24.64 -17.77 -24.68
C ARG A 72 24.66 -19.28 -24.51
N LEU A 73 23.73 -19.87 -23.75
CA LEU A 73 23.63 -21.32 -23.60
C LEU A 73 23.26 -22.00 -24.92
N GLY A 74 22.35 -21.41 -25.70
CA GLY A 74 21.99 -21.92 -27.02
C GLY A 74 23.17 -21.98 -27.99
N ILE A 75 24.01 -20.93 -28.02
CA ILE A 75 25.20 -20.83 -28.89
C ILE A 75 26.31 -21.76 -28.40
N THR A 76 26.67 -21.69 -27.12
CA THR A 76 27.79 -22.47 -26.56
C THR A 76 27.46 -23.94 -26.43
N GLY A 77 26.17 -24.30 -26.40
CA GLY A 77 25.72 -25.69 -26.27
C GLY A 77 26.11 -26.35 -24.96
N GLN A 78 26.48 -25.57 -23.94
CA GLN A 78 26.90 -26.12 -22.65
C GLN A 78 25.71 -26.75 -21.94
N THR A 79 25.55 -28.05 -22.11
CA THR A 79 24.60 -28.87 -21.36
C THR A 79 25.34 -29.65 -20.29
N THR A 80 24.81 -29.67 -19.07
CA THR A 80 25.26 -30.62 -18.04
C THR A 80 24.96 -32.04 -18.49
N SER A 81 25.92 -32.95 -18.33
CA SER A 81 25.76 -34.38 -18.65
C SER A 81 24.48 -34.94 -18.01
N GLY A 82 23.59 -35.51 -18.83
CA GLY A 82 22.32 -36.08 -18.38
C GLY A 82 21.10 -35.15 -18.45
N VAL A 83 21.25 -33.91 -18.93
CA VAL A 83 20.15 -32.95 -19.11
C VAL A 83 20.03 -32.58 -20.59
N THR A 84 18.81 -32.59 -21.14
CA THR A 84 18.56 -32.14 -22.52
C THR A 84 18.87 -30.64 -22.67
N ARG A 85 19.17 -30.18 -23.89
CA ARG A 85 19.44 -28.75 -24.16
C ARG A 85 18.28 -27.86 -23.73
N GLU A 86 17.06 -28.32 -23.98
CA GLU A 86 15.82 -27.63 -23.67
C GLU A 86 15.66 -27.45 -22.16
N GLN A 87 15.93 -28.50 -21.38
CA GLN A 87 15.89 -28.46 -19.92
C GLN A 87 16.98 -27.54 -19.34
N ALA A 88 18.19 -27.52 -19.93
CA ALA A 88 19.26 -26.63 -19.48
C ALA A 88 18.90 -25.14 -19.66
N ILE A 89 18.26 -24.80 -20.78
CA ILE A 89 17.77 -23.44 -21.06
C ILE A 89 16.67 -23.04 -20.06
N GLN A 90 15.68 -23.92 -19.85
CA GLN A 90 14.59 -23.66 -18.90
C GLN A 90 15.13 -23.46 -17.48
N ASN A 91 16.04 -24.33 -17.03
CA ASN A 91 16.64 -24.22 -15.70
C ASN A 91 17.40 -22.90 -15.52
N LYS A 92 18.08 -22.41 -16.57
CA LYS A 92 18.76 -21.12 -16.51
C LYS A 92 17.78 -19.96 -16.38
N VAL A 93 16.72 -19.93 -17.20
CA VAL A 93 15.67 -18.90 -17.12
C VAL A 93 15.02 -18.89 -15.74
N LEU A 94 14.68 -20.06 -15.21
CA LEU A 94 14.11 -20.20 -13.86
C LEU A 94 15.08 -19.72 -12.77
N SER A 95 16.39 -19.93 -12.93
CA SER A 95 17.38 -19.44 -11.97
C SER A 95 17.42 -17.91 -11.91
N VAL A 96 17.33 -17.24 -13.07
CA VAL A 96 17.29 -15.77 -13.13
C VAL A 96 16.03 -15.24 -12.44
N ILE A 97 14.86 -15.81 -12.74
CA ILE A 97 13.59 -15.40 -12.12
C ILE A 97 13.63 -15.54 -10.59
N ARG A 98 14.20 -16.64 -10.07
CA ARG A 98 14.34 -16.84 -8.61
C ARG A 98 15.21 -15.78 -7.95
N THR A 99 16.28 -15.32 -8.62
CA THR A 99 17.14 -14.24 -8.10
C THR A 99 16.36 -12.93 -7.95
N TYR A 100 15.47 -12.61 -8.89
CA TYR A 100 14.62 -11.41 -8.81
C TYR A 100 13.42 -11.56 -7.85
N SER A 101 12.98 -12.79 -7.59
CA SER A 101 11.87 -13.07 -6.67
C SER A 101 12.25 -13.03 -5.18
N GLY A 102 13.52 -12.85 -4.84
CA GLY A 102 13.96 -12.72 -3.45
C GLY A 102 14.26 -14.03 -2.70
N GLY A 103 14.39 -15.16 -3.40
CA GLY A 103 14.72 -16.47 -2.80
C GLY A 103 13.50 -17.29 -2.42
#